data_AF-A0A2V7SMJ8-F1
#
_entry.id   AF-A0A2V7SMJ8-F1
#
_cell.length_a   1.000
_cell.length_b   1.000
_cell.length_c   1.000
_cell.angle_alpha   90.00
_cell.angle_beta   90.00
_cell.angle_gamma   90.00
#
_symmetry.space_group_name_H-M   'P 1'
#
loop_
_entity.id
_entity.type
_entity.pdbx_description
1 polymer ?
#
loop_
_entity_poly.entity_id
_entity_poly.type
_entity_poly.pdbx_seq_one_letter_code
_entity_poly.pdbx_strand_id
1 'polypeptide(L)'
;MPHRNRIVAALALLLTPLAAHAQARYTVGLSGVYGQPLGQFGDNVLHGFGFDGMGTLGLDSRGIFSLKGELGWVRYDRKSERFLANDGFSVFELESETTSGVLTFGAGPQLAVPFGPIRPYVAGTVGFARFATNTSINLPSDQSSTGQKETLDDQTVSSDFILSLAASGGIRFELPFLGRGILGDLGVRWHRNGEAEYVSSEGVVYNGRGSPTITPTRSEADFLVYRLGIVIPLGGGTVRVGP
;
A
#
# COMPACT_ATOMS: atom_id res chain seq x y z
N MET A 1 -45.98 6.45 -36.25
CA MET A 1 -45.42 6.20 -34.90
C MET A 1 -44.01 6.77 -34.85
N PRO A 2 -43.77 7.82 -34.04
CA PRO A 2 -42.50 8.56 -33.94
C PRO A 2 -41.62 8.05 -32.78
N HIS A 3 -40.33 8.43 -32.81
CA HIS A 3 -39.33 8.62 -31.71
C HIS A 3 -37.93 8.22 -32.25
N ARG A 4 -37.19 9.12 -32.91
CA ARG A 4 -36.20 10.05 -32.32
C ARG A 4 -35.42 9.45 -31.15
N ASN A 5 -34.15 9.12 -31.38
CA ASN A 5 -33.05 9.40 -30.46
C ASN A 5 -31.73 9.54 -31.24
N ARG A 6 -31.44 10.78 -31.63
CA ARG A 6 -30.10 11.27 -31.94
C ARG A 6 -29.50 11.73 -30.61
N ILE A 7 -28.43 11.11 -30.15
CA ILE A 7 -27.49 11.74 -29.22
C ILE A 7 -26.12 11.70 -29.89
N VAL A 8 -25.86 12.77 -30.64
CA VAL A 8 -24.52 13.26 -30.93
C VAL A 8 -24.19 14.19 -29.77
N ALA A 9 -23.18 13.86 -28.98
CA ALA A 9 -22.53 14.81 -28.09
C ALA A 9 -21.06 14.90 -28.53
N ALA A 10 -20.80 15.97 -29.27
CA ALA A 10 -19.49 16.34 -29.77
C ALA A 10 -18.59 16.75 -28.60
N LEU A 11 -17.46 16.05 -28.42
CA LEU A 11 -16.34 16.58 -27.64
C LEU A 11 -15.46 17.39 -28.61
N ALA A 12 -15.96 18.56 -28.99
CA ALA A 12 -15.22 19.50 -29.82
C ALA A 12 -14.11 20.16 -28.99
N LEU A 13 -12.89 19.84 -29.36
CA LEU A 13 -11.71 20.71 -29.41
C LEU A 13 -11.79 22.01 -28.59
N LEU A 14 -11.13 22.03 -27.45
CA LEU A 14 -10.39 23.22 -27.01
C LEU A 14 -8.91 22.98 -27.31
N LEU A 15 -8.55 23.18 -28.58
CA LEU A 15 -7.16 23.42 -28.98
C LEU A 15 -6.81 24.85 -28.56
N THR A 16 -6.48 25.04 -27.28
CA THR A 16 -5.58 26.13 -26.91
C THR A 16 -4.16 25.69 -27.27
N PRO A 17 -3.30 26.60 -27.78
CA PRO A 17 -1.89 26.30 -27.91
C PRO A 17 -1.34 26.06 -26.52
N LEU A 18 -1.22 24.78 -26.13
CA LEU A 18 -0.51 24.37 -24.93
C LEU A 18 0.92 24.87 -25.11
N ALA A 19 1.27 25.93 -24.38
CA ALA A 19 2.67 26.23 -24.12
C ALA A 19 3.27 24.91 -23.63
N ALA A 20 4.19 24.36 -24.43
CA ALA A 20 4.90 23.13 -24.16
C ALA A 20 5.77 23.31 -22.91
N HIS A 21 5.14 23.32 -21.75
CA HIS A 21 5.82 23.11 -20.49
C HIS A 21 6.31 21.66 -20.59
N ALA A 22 7.62 21.49 -20.63
CA ALA A 22 8.24 20.17 -20.57
C ALA A 22 7.65 19.45 -19.36
N GLN A 23 6.70 18.56 -19.63
CA GLN A 23 5.99 17.89 -18.56
C GLN A 23 6.96 16.88 -17.98
N ALA A 24 7.10 16.92 -16.65
CA ALA A 24 7.99 16.03 -15.93
C ALA A 24 7.70 14.58 -16.36
N ARG A 25 8.68 13.97 -17.02
CA ARG A 25 8.61 12.58 -17.47
C ARG A 25 8.74 11.60 -16.32
N TYR A 26 9.14 12.09 -15.15
CA TYR A 26 9.28 11.30 -13.95
C TYR A 26 8.33 11.86 -12.91
N THR A 27 7.61 11.02 -12.20
CA THR A 27 6.87 11.43 -11.00
C THR A 27 7.19 10.46 -9.89
N VAL A 28 7.29 10.96 -8.67
CA VAL A 28 7.38 10.12 -7.46
C VAL A 28 6.27 10.52 -6.50
N GLY A 29 5.75 9.58 -5.73
CA GLY A 29 4.69 9.87 -4.78
C GLY A 29 4.76 8.99 -3.55
N LEU A 30 4.23 9.51 -2.46
CA LEU A 30 4.07 8.83 -1.18
C LEU A 30 2.63 9.01 -0.72
N SER A 31 2.05 7.98 -0.13
CA SER A 31 0.67 7.97 0.34
C SER A 31 0.54 7.23 1.66
N GLY A 32 -0.32 7.72 2.54
CA GLY A 32 -0.89 6.91 3.61
C GLY A 32 -2.01 6.04 3.01
N VAL A 33 -2.18 4.84 3.55
CA VAL A 33 -3.18 3.91 3.02
C VAL A 33 -4.04 3.26 4.10
N TYR A 34 -5.29 2.97 3.72
CA TYR A 34 -6.22 2.13 4.44
C TYR A 34 -6.52 0.88 3.59
N GLY A 35 -6.22 -0.29 4.13
CA GLY A 35 -6.45 -1.59 3.50
C GLY A 35 -7.75 -2.21 3.99
N GLN A 36 -8.61 -2.60 3.05
CA GLN A 36 -9.84 -3.32 3.29
C GLN A 36 -9.74 -4.73 2.67
N PRO A 37 -9.53 -5.77 3.47
CA PRO A 37 -9.68 -7.17 3.08
C PRO A 37 -10.99 -7.46 2.36
N LEU A 38 -10.97 -8.41 1.42
CA LEU A 38 -12.12 -8.84 0.65
C LEU A 38 -12.32 -10.36 0.73
N GLY A 39 -13.56 -10.81 0.55
CA GLY A 39 -13.89 -12.23 0.49
C GLY A 39 -13.37 -13.01 1.71
N GLN A 40 -12.77 -14.17 1.44
CA GLN A 40 -12.24 -15.05 2.50
C GLN A 40 -11.13 -14.39 3.33
N PHE A 41 -10.39 -13.43 2.78
CA PHE A 41 -9.42 -12.66 3.54
C PHE A 41 -10.12 -11.79 4.60
N GLY A 42 -11.25 -11.18 4.23
CA GLY A 42 -12.07 -10.35 5.13
C GLY A 42 -12.78 -11.12 6.23
N ASP A 43 -12.98 -12.42 6.07
CA ASP A 43 -13.53 -13.28 7.12
C ASP A 43 -12.53 -13.53 8.27
N ASN A 44 -11.24 -13.38 7.98
CA ASN A 44 -10.14 -13.68 8.91
C ASN A 44 -9.35 -12.43 9.35
N VAL A 45 -9.50 -11.32 8.62
CA VAL A 45 -8.71 -10.10 8.78
C VAL A 45 -9.64 -8.90 8.65
N LEU A 46 -9.55 -7.94 9.59
CA LEU A 46 -10.46 -6.80 9.62
C LEU A 46 -10.08 -5.70 8.64
N HIS A 47 -9.09 -4.88 8.97
CA HIS A 47 -8.62 -3.77 8.16
C HIS A 47 -7.19 -3.43 8.54
N GLY A 48 -6.49 -2.73 7.66
CA GLY A 48 -5.10 -2.39 7.88
C GLY A 48 -4.77 -0.95 7.55
N PHE A 49 -3.62 -0.50 8.05
CA PHE A 49 -3.06 0.81 7.74
C PHE A 49 -1.61 0.65 7.31
N GLY A 50 -1.14 1.61 6.52
CA GLY A 50 0.28 1.65 6.16
C GLY A 50 0.61 2.76 5.19
N PHE A 51 1.57 2.48 4.32
CA PHE A 51 2.10 3.45 3.37
C PHE A 51 2.33 2.84 1.99
N ASP A 52 2.32 3.69 0.98
CA ASP A 52 2.53 3.33 -0.41
C ASP A 52 3.46 4.35 -1.08
N GLY A 53 4.44 3.84 -1.80
CA GLY A 53 5.32 4.60 -2.68
C GLY A 53 5.02 4.28 -4.13
N MET A 54 5.09 5.30 -4.99
CA MET A 54 4.91 5.12 -6.44
C MET A 54 5.93 5.93 -7.23
N GLY A 55 6.27 5.44 -8.41
CA GLY A 55 7.06 6.13 -9.42
C GLY A 55 6.43 5.96 -10.79
N THR A 56 6.44 6.99 -11.63
CA THR A 56 6.06 6.85 -13.05
C THR A 56 7.11 7.40 -14.00
N LEU A 57 7.25 6.75 -15.16
CA LEU A 57 8.08 7.13 -16.29
C LEU A 57 7.19 7.35 -17.51
N GLY A 58 7.04 8.60 -17.94
CA GLY A 58 6.31 8.99 -19.15
C GLY A 58 6.98 8.46 -20.42
N LEU A 59 6.22 7.66 -21.16
CA LEU A 59 6.63 7.03 -22.41
C LEU A 59 6.28 7.88 -23.63
N ASP A 60 5.35 8.83 -23.49
CA ASP A 60 5.06 9.87 -24.47
C ASP A 60 5.45 11.26 -23.98
N SER A 61 5.53 12.23 -24.91
CA SER A 61 5.94 13.61 -24.61
C SER A 61 4.93 14.39 -23.76
N ARG A 62 3.67 13.93 -23.69
CA ARG A 62 2.61 14.56 -22.90
C ARG A 62 2.41 13.86 -21.55
N GLY A 63 3.03 12.71 -21.31
CA GLY A 63 2.84 11.92 -20.08
C GLY A 63 1.43 11.35 -19.92
N ILE A 64 0.74 11.12 -21.04
CA ILE A 64 -0.56 10.43 -21.06
C ILE A 64 -0.37 8.95 -20.73
N PHE A 65 0.68 8.33 -21.28
CA PHE A 65 1.04 6.94 -21.11
C PHE A 65 2.38 6.84 -20.38
N SER A 66 2.38 6.12 -19.27
CA SER A 66 3.56 5.95 -18.42
C SER A 66 3.73 4.51 -18.00
N LEU A 67 4.97 4.11 -17.73
CA LEU A 67 5.26 2.93 -16.91
C LEU A 67 5.18 3.35 -15.44
N LYS A 68 4.42 2.64 -14.62
CA LYS A 68 4.27 2.86 -13.19
C LYS A 68 4.95 1.72 -12.42
N GLY A 69 5.69 2.06 -11.38
CA GLY A 69 6.12 1.14 -10.32
C GLY A 69 5.51 1.55 -8.99
N GLU A 70 5.21 0.57 -8.14
CA GLU A 70 4.60 0.78 -6.83
C GLU A 70 5.11 -0.22 -5.79
N LEU A 71 5.21 0.26 -4.56
CA LEU A 71 5.64 -0.49 -3.38
C LEU A 71 4.72 -0.09 -2.22
N GLY A 72 3.95 -1.03 -1.69
CA GLY A 72 3.01 -0.78 -0.60
C GLY A 72 3.25 -1.70 0.57
N TRP A 73 3.10 -1.19 1.79
CA TRP A 73 3.09 -2.00 3.00
C TRP A 73 1.85 -1.69 3.82
N VAL A 74 1.11 -2.74 4.22
CA VAL A 74 -0.10 -2.64 5.03
C VAL A 74 0.02 -3.59 6.21
N ARG A 75 -0.11 -3.07 7.43
CA ARG A 75 -0.27 -3.86 8.64
C ARG A 75 -1.76 -4.06 8.90
N TYR A 76 -2.20 -5.31 9.02
CA TYR A 76 -3.62 -5.65 9.13
C TYR A 76 -4.00 -6.32 10.45
N ASP A 77 -3.01 -6.76 11.25
CA ASP A 77 -3.27 -7.36 12.55
C ASP A 77 -2.15 -7.04 13.54
N ARG A 78 -2.51 -6.89 14.81
CA ARG A 78 -1.58 -6.72 15.94
C ARG A 78 -2.24 -7.24 17.21
N LYS A 79 -1.56 -8.18 17.87
CA LYS A 79 -1.97 -8.75 19.15
C LYS A 79 -0.83 -8.65 20.15
N SER A 80 -1.16 -8.24 21.38
CA SER A 80 -0.24 -8.28 22.52
C SER A 80 -0.89 -9.12 23.61
N GLU A 81 -0.20 -10.16 24.06
CA GLU A 81 -0.64 -11.04 25.13
C GLU A 81 0.44 -11.21 26.17
N ARG A 82 0.06 -11.13 27.45
CA ARG A 82 0.96 -11.43 28.55
C ARG A 82 0.80 -12.87 28.98
N PHE A 83 1.92 -13.53 29.26
CA PHE A 83 1.92 -14.90 29.74
C PHE A 83 2.99 -15.08 30.81
N LEU A 84 2.74 -16.03 31.71
CA LEU A 84 3.71 -16.42 32.71
C LEU A 84 4.60 -17.51 32.14
N ALA A 85 5.91 -17.30 32.18
CA ALA A 85 6.91 -18.29 31.86
C ALA A 85 7.53 -18.82 33.16
N ASN A 86 7.75 -20.14 33.21
CA ASN A 86 8.38 -20.82 34.35
C ASN A 86 9.61 -21.56 33.82
N ASP A 87 10.78 -21.23 34.35
CA ASP A 87 12.07 -21.85 33.97
C ASP A 87 12.48 -23.03 34.88
N GLY A 88 11.59 -23.44 35.78
CA GLY A 88 11.81 -24.46 36.81
C GLY A 88 12.29 -23.90 38.15
N PHE A 89 12.76 -22.65 38.20
CA PHE A 89 13.30 -22.00 39.40
C PHE A 89 12.51 -20.75 39.81
N SER A 90 11.92 -20.03 38.85
CA SER A 90 11.13 -18.82 39.07
C SER A 90 10.01 -18.70 38.03
N VAL A 91 9.00 -17.87 38.34
CA VAL A 91 7.92 -17.49 37.42
C VAL A 91 8.11 -16.02 37.09
N PHE A 92 8.17 -15.70 35.80
CA PHE A 92 8.30 -14.33 35.30
C PHE A 92 7.23 -14.03 34.24
N GLU A 93 6.77 -12.79 34.21
CA GLU A 93 5.76 -12.32 33.26
C GLU A 93 6.45 -11.84 31.98
N LEU A 94 6.03 -12.38 30.84
CA LEU A 94 6.50 -12.00 29.51
C LEU A 94 5.34 -11.44 28.68
N GLU A 95 5.65 -10.63 27.70
CA GLU A 95 4.69 -10.10 26.72
C GLU A 95 5.05 -10.60 25.32
N SER A 96 4.15 -11.35 24.69
CA SER A 96 4.24 -11.66 23.26
C SER A 96 3.52 -10.59 22.45
N GLU A 97 4.22 -10.04 21.46
CA GLU A 97 3.66 -9.11 20.48
C GLU A 97 3.72 -9.76 19.10
N THR A 98 2.56 -10.03 18.51
CA THR A 98 2.41 -10.59 17.16
C THR A 98 1.89 -9.52 16.22
N THR A 99 2.59 -9.27 15.11
CA THR A 99 2.19 -8.30 14.08
C THR A 99 2.15 -8.97 12.73
N SER A 100 1.02 -8.84 12.02
CA SER A 100 0.86 -9.37 10.67
C SER A 100 0.67 -8.25 9.65
N GLY A 101 1.30 -8.40 8.48
CA GLY A 101 1.23 -7.42 7.42
C GLY A 101 1.49 -8.02 6.04
N VAL A 102 1.27 -7.19 5.03
CA VAL A 102 1.52 -7.51 3.62
C VAL A 102 2.41 -6.44 3.00
N LEU A 103 3.48 -6.89 2.33
CA LEU A 103 4.30 -6.07 1.46
C LEU A 103 3.93 -6.37 0.01
N THR A 104 3.66 -5.35 -0.79
CA THR A 104 3.28 -5.48 -2.20
C THR A 104 4.25 -4.71 -3.07
N PHE A 105 4.60 -5.28 -4.21
CA PHE A 105 5.35 -4.62 -5.26
C PHE A 105 4.67 -4.88 -6.59
N GLY A 106 4.60 -3.87 -7.45
CA GLY A 106 4.00 -4.02 -8.78
C GLY A 106 4.58 -3.04 -9.79
N ALA A 107 4.55 -3.45 -11.05
CA ALA A 107 4.86 -2.56 -12.18
C ALA A 107 3.91 -2.79 -13.34
N GLY A 108 3.63 -1.75 -14.11
CA GLY A 108 2.78 -1.86 -15.30
C GLY A 108 2.34 -0.52 -15.88
N PRO A 109 1.49 -0.54 -16.93
CA PRO A 109 1.07 0.66 -17.62
C PRO A 109 0.13 1.55 -16.79
N GLN A 110 0.27 2.86 -16.95
CA GLN A 110 -0.64 3.88 -16.45
C GLN A 110 -1.08 4.79 -17.59
N LEU A 111 -2.37 5.12 -17.61
CA LEU A 111 -2.95 6.21 -18.38
C LEU A 111 -3.35 7.34 -17.43
N ALA A 112 -2.96 8.57 -17.74
CA ALA A 112 -3.29 9.75 -16.95
C ALA A 112 -3.69 10.92 -17.82
N VAL A 113 -4.59 11.75 -17.32
CA VAL A 113 -4.84 13.08 -17.89
C VAL A 113 -3.72 14.00 -17.40
N PRO A 114 -2.91 14.58 -18.32
CA PRO A 114 -1.68 15.25 -17.91
C PRO A 114 -1.87 16.67 -17.36
N PHE A 115 -2.96 17.35 -17.73
CA PHE A 115 -3.19 18.76 -17.44
C PHE A 115 -4.57 18.99 -16.81
N GLY A 116 -4.74 20.18 -16.23
CA GLY A 116 -5.99 20.61 -15.61
C GLY A 116 -5.97 20.53 -14.08
N PRO A 117 -7.01 21.09 -13.43
CA PRO A 117 -7.13 21.13 -11.97
C PRO A 117 -7.38 19.75 -11.36
N ILE A 118 -7.98 18.84 -12.12
CA ILE A 118 -8.24 17.46 -11.75
C ILE A 118 -7.68 16.58 -12.88
N ARG A 119 -6.79 15.67 -12.50
CA ARG A 119 -5.99 14.83 -13.39
C ARG A 119 -6.28 13.36 -13.06
N PRO A 120 -7.37 12.79 -13.61
CA PRO A 120 -7.69 11.38 -13.39
C PRO A 120 -6.63 10.46 -13.99
N TYR A 121 -6.48 9.28 -13.41
CA TYR A 121 -5.60 8.24 -13.92
C TYR A 121 -6.17 6.84 -13.65
N VAL A 122 -5.70 5.88 -14.44
CA VAL A 122 -5.91 4.45 -14.25
C VAL A 122 -4.60 3.71 -14.53
N ALA A 123 -4.34 2.62 -13.82
CA ALA A 123 -3.17 1.77 -14.06
C ALA A 123 -3.49 0.30 -13.78
N GLY A 124 -2.80 -0.58 -14.50
CA GLY A 124 -2.75 -2.01 -14.21
C GLY A 124 -1.32 -2.40 -13.89
N THR A 125 -1.11 -3.19 -12.84
CA THR A 125 0.21 -3.63 -12.40
C THR A 125 0.23 -5.13 -12.17
N VAL A 126 1.38 -5.75 -12.44
CA VAL A 126 1.70 -7.12 -12.07
C VAL A 126 2.93 -7.09 -11.18
N GLY A 127 2.97 -7.98 -10.19
CA GLY A 127 4.12 -8.13 -9.33
C GLY A 127 3.89 -9.19 -8.28
N PHE A 128 4.24 -8.88 -7.03
CA PHE A 128 4.20 -9.85 -5.95
C PHE A 128 3.66 -9.24 -4.65
N ALA A 129 3.03 -10.09 -3.84
CA ALA A 129 2.68 -9.80 -2.46
C ALA A 129 3.41 -10.78 -1.54
N ARG A 130 3.90 -10.28 -0.41
CA ARG A 130 4.50 -11.06 0.67
C ARG A 130 3.71 -10.85 1.94
N PHE A 131 3.03 -11.89 2.40
CA PHE A 131 2.37 -11.90 3.70
C PHE A 131 3.41 -12.32 4.73
N ALA A 132 3.55 -11.55 5.81
CA ALA A 132 4.52 -11.84 6.85
C ALA A 132 3.89 -11.60 8.23
N THR A 133 4.14 -12.54 9.12
CA THR A 133 3.75 -12.46 10.53
C THR A 133 5.01 -12.52 11.37
N ASN A 134 5.26 -11.47 12.12
CA ASN A 134 6.39 -11.35 13.02
C ASN A 134 5.89 -11.50 14.45
N THR A 135 6.60 -12.27 15.26
CA THR A 135 6.29 -12.38 16.68
C THR A 135 7.54 -12.06 17.49
N SER A 136 7.39 -11.16 18.45
CA SER A 136 8.46 -10.78 19.36
C SER A 136 8.04 -11.08 20.79
N ILE A 137 8.94 -11.69 21.56
CA ILE A 137 8.77 -11.93 23.00
C ILE A 137 9.55 -10.86 23.75
N ASN A 138 8.89 -10.19 24.67
CA ASN A 138 9.43 -9.05 25.37
C ASN A 138 9.36 -9.23 26.88
N LEU A 139 10.37 -8.73 27.59
CA LEU A 139 10.34 -8.48 29.02
C LEU A 139 9.63 -7.14 29.26
N PRO A 140 8.53 -7.11 30.02
CA PRO A 140 7.83 -5.88 30.39
C PRO A 140 8.74 -4.87 31.11
N SER A 141 8.49 -3.58 30.92
CA SER A 141 9.34 -2.49 31.44
C SER A 141 9.42 -2.44 32.97
N ASP A 142 8.40 -2.95 33.66
CA ASP A 142 8.33 -3.11 35.11
C ASP A 142 9.19 -4.26 35.65
N GLN A 143 9.61 -5.18 34.78
CA GLN A 143 10.48 -6.32 35.09
C GLN A 143 11.90 -6.13 34.52
N SER A 144 12.12 -5.10 33.69
CA SER A 144 13.42 -4.78 33.08
C SER A 144 14.33 -3.97 34.02
N SER A 145 15.60 -4.34 34.01
CA SER A 145 16.67 -3.61 34.72
C SER A 145 16.88 -2.17 34.21
N THR A 146 16.45 -1.88 32.98
CA THR A 146 16.58 -0.57 32.33
C THR A 146 15.31 0.28 32.43
N GLY A 147 14.20 -0.28 32.94
CA GLY A 147 12.90 0.39 32.98
C GLY A 147 12.26 0.57 31.60
N GLN A 148 12.70 -0.19 30.60
CA GLN A 148 12.20 -0.16 29.22
C GLN A 148 11.81 -1.58 28.78
N LYS A 149 10.92 -1.70 27.78
CA LYS A 149 10.55 -3.00 27.21
C LYS A 149 11.77 -3.61 26.51
N GLU A 150 12.19 -4.81 26.90
CA GLU A 150 13.36 -5.49 26.31
C GLU A 150 12.90 -6.66 25.44
N THR A 151 13.30 -6.68 24.17
CA THR A 151 12.99 -7.81 23.27
C THR A 151 13.97 -8.94 23.52
N LEU A 152 13.44 -10.10 23.90
CA LEU A 152 14.20 -11.31 24.21
C LEU A 152 14.37 -12.20 22.97
N ASP A 153 13.37 -12.22 22.08
CA ASP A 153 13.38 -12.98 20.83
C ASP A 153 12.48 -12.29 19.79
N ASP A 154 12.86 -12.37 18.52
CA ASP A 154 12.10 -11.85 17.38
C ASP A 154 12.24 -12.81 16.19
N GLN A 155 11.12 -13.37 15.73
CA GLN A 155 11.11 -14.36 14.66
C GLN A 155 10.04 -14.07 13.60
N THR A 156 10.41 -14.30 12.34
CA THR A 156 9.45 -14.36 11.23
C THR A 156 8.81 -15.74 11.23
N VAL A 157 7.52 -15.79 11.55
CA VAL A 157 6.77 -17.02 11.80
C VAL A 157 6.25 -17.66 10.50
N SER A 158 5.88 -16.84 9.52
CA SER A 158 5.49 -17.30 8.19
C SER A 158 5.80 -16.23 7.15
N SER A 159 6.19 -16.67 5.96
CA SER A 159 6.20 -15.80 4.79
C SER A 159 5.91 -16.54 3.50
N ASP A 160 4.89 -16.07 2.77
CA ASP A 160 4.53 -16.60 1.45
C ASP A 160 4.66 -15.49 0.39
N PHE A 161 5.22 -15.82 -0.77
CA PHE A 161 5.39 -14.93 -1.91
C PHE A 161 4.46 -15.37 -3.02
N ILE A 162 3.49 -14.52 -3.33
CA ILE A 162 2.48 -14.83 -4.33
C ILE A 162 2.44 -13.76 -5.41
N LEU A 163 2.00 -14.16 -6.61
CA LEU A 163 1.81 -13.24 -7.71
C LEU A 163 0.60 -12.34 -7.43
N SER A 164 0.79 -11.03 -7.58
CA SER A 164 -0.24 -10.02 -7.39
C SER A 164 -0.56 -9.36 -8.72
N LEU A 165 -1.82 -9.39 -9.13
CA LEU A 165 -2.36 -8.52 -10.16
C LEU A 165 -3.10 -7.37 -9.49
N ALA A 166 -2.86 -6.14 -9.91
CA ALA A 166 -3.54 -4.99 -9.35
C ALA A 166 -4.10 -4.05 -10.42
N ALA A 167 -5.25 -3.47 -10.12
CA ALA A 167 -5.86 -2.38 -10.88
C ALA A 167 -6.01 -1.18 -9.96
N SER A 168 -5.55 -0.01 -10.39
CA SER A 168 -5.67 1.24 -9.63
C SER A 168 -6.30 2.35 -10.45
N GLY A 169 -7.01 3.23 -9.76
CA GLY A 169 -7.61 4.43 -10.34
C GLY A 169 -7.67 5.54 -9.32
N GLY A 170 -7.64 6.78 -9.78
CA GLY A 170 -7.66 7.92 -8.88
C GLY A 170 -7.65 9.25 -9.60
N ILE A 171 -7.53 10.31 -8.80
CA ILE A 171 -7.42 11.68 -9.25
C ILE A 171 -6.23 12.35 -8.60
N ARG A 172 -5.57 13.22 -9.36
CA ARG A 172 -4.56 14.14 -8.86
C ARG A 172 -5.04 15.57 -8.99
N PHE A 173 -4.68 16.42 -8.06
CA PHE A 173 -5.06 17.83 -8.07
C PHE A 173 -3.93 18.68 -7.52
N GLU A 174 -3.87 19.94 -7.90
CA GLU A 174 -2.81 20.83 -7.44
C GLU A 174 -2.98 21.15 -5.96
N LEU A 175 -1.85 21.21 -5.22
CA LEU A 175 -1.81 21.67 -3.84
C LEU A 175 -1.03 22.99 -3.77
N PRO A 176 -1.65 24.15 -4.09
CA PRO A 176 -0.94 25.42 -4.17
C PRO A 176 -0.22 25.81 -2.88
N PHE A 177 -0.74 25.36 -1.73
CA PHE A 177 -0.19 25.65 -0.40
C PHE A 177 1.07 24.84 -0.05
N LEU A 178 1.43 23.80 -0.80
CA LEU A 178 2.65 23.02 -0.60
C LEU A 178 3.79 23.43 -1.54
N GLY A 179 3.52 24.29 -2.52
CA GLY A 179 4.48 24.74 -3.51
C GLY A 179 4.05 24.44 -4.94
N ARG A 180 4.59 25.18 -5.90
CA ARG A 180 4.25 25.02 -7.33
C ARG A 180 4.68 23.64 -7.81
N GLY A 181 3.74 22.92 -8.44
CA GLY A 181 3.99 21.62 -9.05
C GLY A 181 3.76 20.42 -8.15
N ILE A 182 3.52 20.59 -6.85
CA ILE A 182 3.12 19.49 -5.97
C ILE A 182 1.64 19.17 -6.18
N LEU A 183 1.34 17.87 -6.33
CA LEU A 183 -0.01 17.36 -6.52
C LEU A 183 -0.44 16.55 -5.31
N GLY A 184 -1.71 16.64 -4.94
CA GLY A 184 -2.38 15.67 -4.09
C GLY A 184 -2.81 14.47 -4.93
N ASP A 185 -2.84 13.28 -4.33
CA ASP A 185 -3.32 12.03 -4.93
C ASP A 185 -4.41 11.42 -4.04
N LEU A 186 -5.56 11.15 -4.64
CA LEU A 186 -6.63 10.36 -4.06
C LEU A 186 -6.88 9.16 -4.98
N GLY A 187 -6.79 7.95 -4.47
CA GLY A 187 -6.92 6.77 -5.31
C GLY A 187 -7.39 5.52 -4.58
N VAL A 188 -7.75 4.53 -5.38
CA VAL A 188 -8.09 3.19 -4.97
C VAL A 188 -7.24 2.20 -5.76
N ARG A 189 -6.81 1.11 -5.12
CA ARG A 189 -6.13 -0.01 -5.75
C ARG A 189 -6.78 -1.30 -5.29
N TRP A 190 -7.17 -2.14 -6.23
CA TRP A 190 -7.63 -3.49 -5.99
C TRP A 190 -6.49 -4.47 -6.26
N HIS A 191 -6.23 -5.37 -5.31
CA HIS A 191 -5.28 -6.47 -5.44
C HIS A 191 -6.04 -7.79 -5.61
N ARG A 192 -5.63 -8.54 -6.62
CA ARG A 192 -5.98 -9.93 -6.85
C ARG A 192 -4.73 -10.78 -6.70
N ASN A 193 -4.72 -11.55 -5.63
CA ASN A 193 -3.55 -12.23 -5.09
C ASN A 193 -3.71 -13.76 -5.18
N GLY A 194 -4.94 -14.26 -5.32
CA GLY A 194 -5.20 -15.69 -5.30
C GLY A 194 -5.03 -16.28 -3.90
N GLU A 195 -4.80 -17.59 -3.81
CA GLU A 195 -4.56 -18.26 -2.52
C GLU A 195 -3.19 -17.87 -1.95
N ALA A 196 -3.17 -17.44 -0.69
CA ALA A 196 -1.97 -17.24 0.09
C ALA A 196 -2.06 -17.99 1.41
N GLU A 197 -0.93 -18.47 1.91
CA GLU A 197 -0.81 -18.93 3.29
C GLU A 197 -0.39 -17.77 4.20
N TYR A 198 -1.22 -17.45 5.19
CA TYR A 198 -0.93 -16.39 6.16
C TYR A 198 -1.31 -16.83 7.57
N VAL A 199 -0.62 -16.27 8.56
CA VAL A 199 -0.89 -16.53 9.98
C VAL A 199 -1.53 -15.29 10.57
N SER A 200 -2.83 -15.37 10.92
CA SER A 200 -3.47 -14.36 11.76
C SER A 200 -2.86 -14.40 13.16
N SER A 201 -2.97 -13.31 13.92
CA SER A 201 -2.44 -13.27 15.29
C SER A 201 -3.12 -14.29 16.22
N GLU A 202 -4.33 -14.75 15.89
CA GLU A 202 -5.04 -15.82 16.59
C GLU A 202 -4.42 -17.21 16.33
N GLY A 203 -3.71 -17.38 15.22
CA GLY A 203 -3.03 -18.62 14.87
C GLY A 203 -1.77 -18.89 15.70
N VAL A 204 -1.33 -17.94 16.55
CA VAL A 204 -0.15 -18.07 17.41
C VAL A 204 -0.59 -18.28 18.86
N VAL A 205 -0.34 -19.48 19.40
CA VAL A 205 -0.71 -19.85 20.78
C VAL A 205 0.51 -20.28 21.56
N TYR A 206 0.80 -19.62 22.69
CA TYR A 206 1.90 -20.00 23.59
C TYR A 206 1.43 -21.02 24.63
N ASN A 207 2.06 -22.19 24.67
CA ASN A 207 1.70 -23.26 25.58
C ASN A 207 2.48 -23.24 26.90
N GLY A 208 2.74 -22.08 27.52
CA GLY A 208 3.36 -21.98 28.86
C GLY A 208 4.76 -22.60 29.02
N ARG A 209 5.32 -23.23 27.97
CA ARG A 209 6.64 -23.87 27.91
C ARG A 209 7.59 -23.17 26.94
N GLY A 210 7.21 -21.99 26.46
CA GLY A 210 8.06 -21.13 25.62
C GLY A 210 8.06 -21.46 24.12
N SER A 211 7.35 -22.50 23.66
CA SER A 211 7.22 -22.81 22.23
C SER A 211 5.84 -22.44 21.69
N PRO A 212 5.72 -21.55 20.70
CA PRO A 212 4.43 -21.20 20.09
C PRO A 212 3.93 -22.35 19.20
N THR A 213 2.63 -22.63 19.28
CA THR A 213 1.89 -23.41 18.28
C THR A 213 1.38 -22.45 17.22
N ILE A 214 1.73 -22.70 15.95
CA ILE A 214 1.39 -21.84 14.81
C ILE A 214 0.40 -22.58 13.93
N THR A 215 -0.78 -21.99 13.73
CA THR A 215 -1.83 -22.52 12.84
C THR A 215 -2.00 -21.56 11.66
N PRO A 216 -1.40 -21.86 10.49
CA PRO A 216 -1.59 -21.04 9.30
C PRO A 216 -2.98 -21.21 8.70
N THR A 217 -3.52 -20.13 8.14
CA THR A 217 -4.73 -20.12 7.33
C THR A 217 -4.34 -19.98 5.87
N ARG A 218 -4.93 -20.82 5.01
CA ARG A 218 -4.75 -20.74 3.56
C ARG A 218 -6.07 -20.40 2.89
N SER A 219 -6.14 -19.25 2.23
CA SER A 219 -7.35 -18.76 1.57
C SER A 219 -7.03 -17.69 0.54
N GLU A 220 -8.03 -17.25 -0.23
CA GLU A 220 -7.90 -16.10 -1.13
C GLU A 220 -7.55 -14.82 -0.34
N ALA A 221 -6.48 -14.12 -0.74
CA ALA A 221 -5.93 -12.97 -0.03
C ALA A 221 -6.12 -11.64 -0.78
N ASP A 222 -7.31 -11.44 -1.33
CA ASP A 222 -7.67 -10.25 -2.09
C ASP A 222 -8.02 -9.07 -1.17
N PHE A 223 -7.66 -7.84 -1.58
CA PHE A 223 -7.97 -6.64 -0.79
C PHE A 223 -8.04 -5.36 -1.64
N LEU A 224 -8.73 -4.35 -1.11
CA LEU A 224 -8.74 -2.98 -1.60
C LEU A 224 -7.83 -2.08 -0.76
N VAL A 225 -7.21 -1.09 -1.40
CA VAL A 225 -6.38 -0.09 -0.76
C VAL A 225 -6.88 1.29 -1.16
N TYR A 226 -7.25 2.10 -0.18
CA TYR A 226 -7.57 3.51 -0.35
C TYR A 226 -6.31 4.33 -0.06
N ARG A 227 -5.99 5.27 -0.95
CA ARG A 227 -4.71 5.99 -0.97
C ARG A 227 -4.98 7.49 -0.87
N LEU A 228 -4.29 8.15 0.05
CA LEU A 228 -4.23 9.61 0.16
C LEU A 228 -2.75 10.03 0.27
N GLY A 229 -2.30 10.89 -0.63
CA GLY A 229 -0.90 11.24 -0.67
C GLY A 229 -0.53 12.47 -1.48
N ILE A 230 0.77 12.58 -1.71
CA ILE A 230 1.39 13.64 -2.50
C ILE A 230 2.19 13.04 -3.65
N VAL A 231 2.25 13.76 -4.76
CA VAL A 231 3.03 13.40 -5.96
C VAL A 231 3.86 14.60 -6.39
N ILE A 232 5.14 14.36 -6.62
CA ILE A 232 6.13 15.33 -7.05
C ILE A 232 6.58 14.96 -8.47
N PRO A 233 6.29 15.82 -9.46
CA PRO A 233 6.85 15.69 -10.80
C PRO A 233 8.33 16.11 -10.81
N LEU A 234 9.21 15.27 -11.35
CA LEU A 234 10.65 15.48 -11.45
C LEU A 234 11.05 15.79 -12.91
N GLY A 235 11.85 16.85 -13.11
CA GLY A 235 12.43 17.18 -14.41
C GLY A 235 11.78 18.35 -15.18
N GLY A 236 10.95 19.17 -14.55
CA GLY A 236 10.42 20.42 -15.14
C GLY A 236 11.34 21.62 -14.94
N GLY A 237 12.47 21.67 -15.67
CA GLY A 237 13.30 22.88 -15.73
C GLY A 237 12.73 23.88 -16.75
N THR A 238 12.52 25.13 -16.35
CA THR A 238 12.28 26.24 -17.28
C THR A 238 13.47 26.39 -18.22
N VAL A 239 13.33 25.98 -19.48
CA VAL A 239 14.22 26.48 -20.54
C VAL A 239 13.85 27.94 -20.77
N ARG A 240 14.61 28.85 -20.15
CA ARG A 240 14.64 30.25 -20.59
C ARG A 240 15.40 30.26 -21.91
N VAL A 241 14.68 30.36 -23.02
CA VAL A 241 15.28 30.86 -24.26
C VAL A 241 15.40 32.37 -24.06
N GLY A 242 16.60 32.84 -23.71
CA GLY A 242 16.96 34.25 -23.80
C GLY A 242 17.12 34.66 -25.26
N PRO A 243 16.89 35.95 -25.59
CA PRO A 243 16.93 36.47 -26.95
C PRO A 243 18.30 36.33 -27.62
#